data_AF-A0A1S4C2B8-F1
#
_entry.id   AF-A0A1S4C2B8-F1
#
_cell.length_a   1.000
_cell.length_b   1.000
_cell.length_c   1.000
_cell.angle_alpha   90.00
_cell.angle_beta   90.00
_cell.angle_gamma   90.00
#
_symmetry.space_group_name_H-M   'P 1'
#
loop_
_entity.id
_entity.type
_entity.pdbx_description
1 polymer ?
#
loop_
_entity_poly.entity_id
_entity_poly.type
_entity_poly.pdbx_seq_one_letter_code
_entity_poly.pdbx_strand_id
1 'polypeptide(L)'
;MDCELLDPGYSGYIFTWYNGWSPSKRIWKRLDRILASHEWMSLFDSTNFNHLIRTGSDHSPLFLIAKTNQRDPIKYFKFLDLWAEEVDFKSVVEQAWNIKVQGSPMWRFHLKLKNTSRQLSEWSKNTVGNIFDRIKELKDTVGKLEDNIILDNSENMALLNQANAMLIRVYKKEESFWKQKSGVKWCVEGEVNSKYFHSNLFTKKGVISDMSILDCIPKIINDADNEMLTTIPTMEELREVVFAMSSQSAVIRFQKH
;
A
#
# COMPACT_ATOMS: atom_id res chain seq x y z
N MET A 1 30.21 20.63 10.99
CA MET A 1 29.79 20.37 9.60
C MET A 1 28.28 20.30 9.64
N ASP A 2 27.62 21.30 9.05
CA ASP A 2 26.17 21.27 8.87
C ASP A 2 25.88 20.38 7.67
N CYS A 3 24.99 19.39 7.83
CA CYS A 3 24.79 18.32 6.85
C CYS A 3 24.01 18.76 5.59
N GLU A 4 23.80 20.06 5.36
CA GLU A 4 23.05 20.64 4.21
C GLU A 4 21.68 19.98 3.91
N LEU A 5 21.05 19.41 4.94
CA LEU A 5 19.73 18.78 4.86
C LEU A 5 18.64 19.75 5.26
N LEU A 6 17.57 19.81 4.46
CA LEU A 6 16.41 20.65 4.70
C LEU A 6 15.19 19.79 5.08
N ASP A 7 14.31 20.30 5.94
CA ASP A 7 12.96 19.76 6.15
C ASP A 7 12.05 20.44 5.11
N PRO A 8 11.67 19.76 4.03
CA PRO A 8 10.87 20.34 2.93
C PRO A 8 9.40 20.59 3.31
N GLY A 9 9.03 20.35 4.58
CA GLY A 9 7.67 20.52 5.08
C GLY A 9 6.81 19.29 4.82
N TYR A 10 5.55 19.36 5.27
CA TYR A 10 4.61 18.25 5.21
C TYR A 10 3.17 18.73 5.09
N SER A 11 2.31 17.81 4.65
CA SER A 11 0.85 17.93 4.61
C SER A 11 0.21 16.80 5.43
N GLY A 12 -1.08 16.93 5.78
CA GLY A 12 -1.79 15.93 6.58
C GLY A 12 -1.64 16.15 8.09
N TYR A 13 -1.53 15.07 8.86
CA TYR A 13 -1.57 15.14 10.31
C TYR A 13 -0.30 15.76 10.91
N ILE A 14 -0.46 16.63 11.91
CA ILE A 14 0.65 17.36 12.55
C ILE A 14 1.61 16.42 13.29
N PHE A 15 1.06 15.35 13.89
CA PHE A 15 1.80 14.44 14.77
C PHE A 15 1.98 13.07 14.13
N THR A 16 3.22 12.60 14.14
CA THR A 16 3.58 11.27 13.64
C THR A 16 3.64 10.23 14.74
N TRP A 17 3.62 10.62 16.02
CA TRP A 17 3.68 9.68 17.14
C TRP A 17 2.69 10.05 18.25
N TYR A 18 2.18 9.01 18.92
CA TYR A 18 1.24 9.11 20.02
C TYR A 18 1.50 8.08 21.11
N ASN A 19 1.62 8.51 22.37
CA ASN A 19 1.95 7.62 23.48
C ASN A 19 0.85 6.66 23.94
N GLY A 20 -0.39 6.76 23.44
CA GLY A 20 -1.47 5.84 23.83
C GLY A 20 -2.11 6.10 25.21
N TRP A 21 -1.67 7.12 25.96
CA TRP A 21 -2.03 7.26 27.38
C TRP A 21 -3.36 7.98 27.63
N SER A 22 -3.81 7.93 28.90
CA SER A 22 -5.03 8.61 29.36
C SER A 22 -5.01 10.11 29.06
N PRO A 23 -6.18 10.78 28.95
CA PRO A 23 -6.26 12.19 28.57
C PRO A 23 -5.34 13.12 29.36
N SER A 24 -5.14 12.86 30.66
CA SER A 24 -4.30 13.67 31.55
C SER A 24 -2.79 13.51 31.32
N LYS A 25 -2.35 12.43 30.67
CA LYS A 25 -0.93 12.18 30.36
C LYS A 25 -0.68 12.00 28.86
N ARG A 26 -1.63 12.48 28.04
CA ARG A 26 -1.63 12.29 26.60
C ARG A 26 -0.57 13.17 25.95
N ILE A 27 0.31 12.57 25.16
CA ILE A 27 1.36 13.30 24.45
C ILE A 27 1.35 12.91 22.97
N TRP A 28 1.40 13.93 22.13
CA TRP A 28 1.54 13.82 20.69
C TRP A 28 2.83 14.49 20.26
N LYS A 29 3.63 13.84 19.41
CA LYS A 29 4.87 14.40 18.89
C LYS A 29 5.02 14.12 17.41
N ARG A 30 5.78 14.97 16.71
CA ARG A 30 6.30 14.68 15.37
C ARG A 30 7.74 14.18 15.56
N LEU A 31 7.90 12.86 15.60
CA LEU A 31 9.19 12.20 15.78
C LEU A 31 9.80 11.77 14.44
N ASP A 32 8.95 11.51 13.46
CA ASP A 32 9.35 11.02 12.14
C ASP A 32 9.41 12.21 11.18
N ARG A 33 10.55 12.36 10.50
CA ARG A 33 10.78 13.43 9.52
C ARG A 33 11.51 12.87 8.32
N ILE A 34 11.21 13.42 7.16
CA ILE A 34 12.01 13.21 5.96
C ILE A 34 12.79 14.50 5.73
N LEU A 35 14.09 14.35 5.54
CA LEU A 35 14.99 15.45 5.20
C LEU A 35 15.47 15.24 3.76
N ALA A 36 15.59 16.33 3.01
CA ALA A 36 16.03 16.32 1.63
C ALA A 36 17.25 17.22 1.47
N SER A 37 18.24 16.74 0.70
CA SER A 37 19.38 17.56 0.31
C SER A 37 19.04 18.48 -0.85
N HIS A 38 19.91 19.45 -1.13
CA HIS A 38 19.79 20.32 -2.29
C HIS A 38 19.83 19.53 -3.61
N GLU A 39 20.65 18.49 -3.69
CA GLU A 39 20.74 17.60 -4.85
C GLU A 39 19.41 16.89 -5.08
N TRP A 40 18.79 16.33 -4.02
CA TRP A 40 17.46 15.73 -4.12
C TRP A 40 16.42 16.71 -4.68
N MET A 41 16.39 17.92 -4.13
CA MET A 41 15.45 18.96 -4.56
C MET A 41 15.69 19.41 -6.00
N SER A 42 16.91 19.27 -6.52
CA SER A 42 17.24 19.57 -7.92
C SER A 42 16.80 18.49 -8.91
N LEU A 43 16.68 17.23 -8.46
CA LEU A 43 16.34 16.08 -9.31
C LEU A 43 14.85 15.96 -9.60
N PHE A 44 14.00 16.48 -8.72
CA PHE A 44 12.55 16.35 -8.82
C PHE A 44 11.87 17.71 -8.86
N ASP A 45 11.06 17.96 -9.89
CA ASP A 45 10.32 19.22 -10.06
C ASP A 45 9.32 19.48 -8.92
N SER A 46 8.80 18.41 -8.31
CA SER A 46 8.01 18.54 -7.09
C SER A 46 8.22 17.35 -6.17
N THR A 47 8.42 17.66 -4.89
CA THR A 47 8.50 16.67 -3.83
C THR A 47 7.46 17.02 -2.77
N ASN A 48 6.53 16.11 -2.53
CA ASN A 48 5.43 16.28 -1.58
C ASN A 48 5.50 15.22 -0.48
N PHE A 49 5.29 15.66 0.75
CA PHE A 49 5.31 14.81 1.93
C PHE A 49 3.95 14.85 2.61
N ASN A 50 3.44 13.67 2.99
CA ASN A 50 2.17 13.55 3.65
C ASN A 50 2.28 12.60 4.86
N HIS A 51 1.79 13.05 6.01
CA HIS A 51 1.62 12.20 7.17
C HIS A 51 0.26 11.50 7.09
N LEU A 52 0.28 10.18 6.90
CA LEU A 52 -0.92 9.38 6.80
C LEU A 52 -1.54 9.09 8.18
N ILE A 53 -2.78 8.60 8.16
CA ILE A 53 -3.47 8.16 9.38
C ILE A 53 -2.74 6.95 9.97
N ARG A 54 -2.59 6.92 11.30
CA ARG A 54 -2.11 5.74 12.03
C ARG A 54 -3.07 4.57 11.87
N THR A 55 -2.54 3.42 11.47
CA THR A 55 -3.29 2.16 11.40
C THR A 55 -2.54 1.08 12.18
N GLY A 56 -2.93 0.85 13.44
CA GLY A 56 -2.38 -0.24 14.26
C GLY A 56 -0.97 -0.02 14.83
N SER A 57 -0.39 1.18 14.70
CA SER A 57 0.89 1.59 15.29
C SER A 57 0.74 2.90 16.06
N ASP A 58 1.60 3.12 17.04
CA ASP A 58 1.76 4.41 17.71
C ASP A 58 2.46 5.45 16.81
N HIS A 59 3.09 5.01 15.72
CA HIS A 59 3.65 5.85 14.65
C HIS A 59 2.73 5.95 13.41
N SER A 60 2.68 7.15 12.81
CA SER A 60 2.01 7.46 11.54
C SER A 60 2.96 7.15 10.38
N PRO A 61 2.50 6.45 9.34
CA PRO A 61 3.28 6.29 8.10
C PRO A 61 3.56 7.64 7.43
N LEU A 62 4.77 7.80 6.90
CA LEU A 62 5.15 8.93 6.06
C LEU A 62 5.06 8.54 4.58
N PHE A 63 4.39 9.37 3.79
CA PHE A 63 4.23 9.15 2.36
C PHE A 63 4.92 10.26 1.57
N LEU A 64 5.86 9.86 0.70
CA LEU A 64 6.64 10.74 -0.16
C LEU A 64 6.25 10.53 -1.62
N ILE A 65 5.93 11.62 -2.31
CA ILE A 65 5.78 11.64 -3.76
C ILE A 65 6.83 12.59 -4.33
N ALA A 66 7.78 12.05 -5.08
CA ALA A 66 8.73 12.81 -5.87
C ALA A 66 8.36 12.66 -7.35
N LYS A 67 8.08 13.79 -8.03
CA LYS A 67 7.71 13.80 -9.46
C LYS A 67 8.78 14.51 -10.26
N THR A 68 9.14 13.88 -11.36
CA THR A 68 9.86 14.51 -12.47
C THR A 68 8.87 14.86 -13.57
N ASN A 69 9.11 15.91 -14.34
CA ASN A 69 8.39 16.32 -15.55
C ASN A 69 8.55 15.34 -16.73
N GLN A 70 9.05 14.13 -16.46
CA GLN A 70 9.00 13.05 -17.42
C GLN A 70 7.54 12.74 -17.75
N ARG A 71 7.27 12.58 -19.05
CA ARG A 71 5.95 12.19 -19.56
C ARG A 71 5.49 10.95 -18.79
N ASP A 72 4.22 10.94 -18.40
CA ASP A 72 3.61 9.76 -17.81
C ASP A 72 3.98 8.52 -18.64
N PRO A 73 4.49 7.46 -18.01
CA PRO A 73 4.90 6.28 -18.74
C PRO A 73 3.69 5.74 -19.52
N ILE A 74 3.93 5.36 -20.78
CA ILE A 74 2.90 4.77 -21.63
C ILE A 74 2.33 3.55 -20.90
N LYS A 75 1.04 3.61 -20.55
CA LYS A 75 0.34 2.48 -19.95
C LYS A 75 -0.03 1.50 -21.06
N TYR A 76 0.67 0.38 -21.12
CA TYR A 76 0.29 -0.73 -21.99
C TYR A 76 -0.93 -1.45 -21.42
N PHE A 77 -1.72 -2.02 -22.31
CA PHE A 77 -2.80 -2.94 -21.95
C PHE A 77 -2.24 -4.07 -21.07
N LYS A 78 -2.92 -4.32 -19.96
CA LYS A 78 -2.66 -5.48 -19.10
C LYS A 78 -3.98 -6.20 -18.90
N PHE A 79 -3.99 -7.48 -19.26
CA PHE A 79 -5.07 -8.37 -18.92
C PHE A 79 -5.15 -8.51 -17.41
N LEU A 80 -6.36 -8.48 -16.83
CA LEU A 80 -6.58 -8.79 -15.41
C LEU A 80 -7.18 -10.19 -15.29
N ASP A 81 -6.58 -11.03 -14.46
CA ASP A 81 -6.99 -12.44 -14.35
C ASP A 81 -8.44 -12.59 -13.90
N LEU A 82 -8.90 -11.69 -13.02
CA LEU A 82 -10.29 -11.60 -12.57
C LEU A 82 -11.30 -11.41 -13.71
N TRP A 83 -10.89 -10.88 -14.87
CA TRP A 83 -11.80 -10.74 -16.01
C TRP A 83 -12.30 -12.10 -16.49
N ALA A 84 -11.47 -13.14 -16.42
CA ALA A 84 -11.87 -14.49 -16.84
C ALA A 84 -13.00 -15.09 -15.98
N GLU A 85 -13.24 -14.55 -14.79
CA GLU A 85 -14.30 -14.99 -13.86
C GLU A 85 -15.64 -14.27 -14.10
N GLU A 86 -15.66 -13.21 -14.92
CA GLU A 86 -16.90 -12.51 -15.25
C GLU A 86 -17.70 -13.26 -16.31
N VAL A 87 -19.01 -13.31 -16.11
CA VAL A 87 -19.94 -14.07 -16.97
C VAL A 87 -19.87 -13.60 -18.43
N ASP A 88 -19.75 -12.29 -18.63
CA ASP A 88 -19.75 -11.67 -19.96
C ASP A 88 -18.38 -11.67 -20.65
N PHE A 89 -17.31 -12.07 -19.96
CA PHE A 89 -15.96 -11.95 -20.50
C PHE A 89 -15.79 -12.64 -21.85
N LYS A 90 -16.23 -13.89 -21.95
CA LYS A 90 -16.09 -14.68 -23.17
C LYS A 90 -16.87 -14.06 -24.33
N SER A 91 -18.08 -13.57 -24.07
CA SER A 91 -18.92 -12.97 -25.10
C SER A 91 -18.29 -11.67 -25.63
N VAL A 92 -17.72 -10.84 -24.75
CA VAL A 92 -17.00 -9.61 -25.13
C VAL A 92 -15.78 -9.93 -25.99
N VAL A 93 -14.99 -10.94 -25.62
CA VAL A 93 -13.82 -11.36 -26.42
C VAL A 93 -14.25 -11.86 -27.80
N GLU A 94 -15.26 -12.73 -27.87
CA GLU A 94 -15.75 -13.26 -29.13
C GLU A 94 -16.31 -12.17 -30.05
N GLN A 95 -17.11 -11.25 -29.51
CA GLN A 95 -17.64 -10.11 -30.26
C GLN A 95 -16.51 -9.24 -30.81
N ALA A 96 -15.52 -8.91 -29.98
CA ALA A 96 -14.38 -8.10 -30.41
C ALA A 96 -13.53 -8.82 -31.47
N TRP A 97 -13.30 -10.11 -31.31
CA TRP A 97 -12.46 -10.91 -32.19
C TRP A 97 -13.11 -11.17 -33.56
N ASN A 98 -14.43 -11.29 -33.61
CA ASN A 98 -15.17 -11.59 -34.83
C ASN A 98 -15.39 -10.38 -35.74
N ILE A 99 -14.98 -9.18 -35.33
CA ILE A 99 -14.94 -8.01 -36.20
C ILE A 99 -14.05 -8.30 -37.42
N LYS A 100 -14.62 -8.14 -38.61
CA LYS A 100 -13.91 -8.36 -39.87
C LYS A 100 -12.87 -7.28 -40.07
N VAL A 101 -11.65 -7.69 -40.38
CA VAL A 101 -10.51 -6.82 -40.68
C VAL A 101 -9.93 -7.24 -42.02
N GLN A 102 -9.58 -6.24 -42.85
CA GLN A 102 -8.92 -6.44 -44.13
C GLN A 102 -7.41 -6.24 -44.03
N GLY A 103 -6.65 -6.84 -44.94
CA GLY A 103 -5.19 -6.73 -45.02
C GLY A 103 -4.47 -8.07 -44.92
N SER A 104 -3.14 -8.01 -44.84
CA SER A 104 -2.31 -9.21 -44.72
C SER A 104 -2.69 -10.01 -43.45
N PRO A 105 -2.44 -11.33 -43.41
CA PRO A 105 -2.73 -12.15 -42.23
C PRO A 105 -2.18 -11.56 -40.92
N MET A 106 -0.95 -11.04 -40.94
CA MET A 106 -0.35 -10.41 -39.75
C MET A 106 -0.99 -9.09 -39.36
N TRP A 107 -1.37 -8.27 -40.33
CA TRP A 107 -2.11 -7.04 -40.07
C TRP A 107 -3.47 -7.31 -39.44
N ARG A 108 -4.20 -8.31 -39.97
CA ARG A 108 -5.49 -8.74 -39.42
C ARG A 108 -5.36 -9.22 -37.98
N PHE A 109 -4.35 -10.04 -37.69
CA PHE A 109 -4.09 -10.54 -36.35
C PHE A 109 -3.76 -9.41 -35.37
N HIS A 110 -2.85 -8.50 -35.74
CA HIS A 110 -2.51 -7.33 -34.93
C HIS A 110 -3.73 -6.47 -34.61
N LEU A 111 -4.55 -6.14 -35.61
CA LEU A 111 -5.69 -5.26 -35.40
C LEU A 111 -6.79 -5.96 -34.57
N LYS A 112 -6.98 -7.27 -34.74
CA LYS A 112 -7.88 -8.05 -33.88
C LYS A 112 -7.43 -7.99 -32.42
N LEU A 113 -6.16 -8.21 -32.12
CA LEU A 113 -5.63 -8.06 -30.76
C LEU A 113 -5.86 -6.65 -30.22
N LYS A 114 -5.53 -5.61 -30.99
CA LYS A 114 -5.74 -4.21 -30.60
C LYS A 114 -7.22 -3.91 -30.30
N ASN A 115 -8.13 -4.41 -31.13
CA ASN A 115 -9.56 -4.24 -30.95
C ASN A 115 -10.07 -4.95 -29.70
N THR A 116 -9.64 -6.20 -29.48
CA THR A 116 -9.99 -6.96 -28.27
C THR A 116 -9.46 -6.28 -27.01
N SER A 117 -8.20 -5.82 -26.99
CA SER A 117 -7.64 -5.07 -25.86
C SER A 117 -8.43 -3.81 -25.54
N ARG A 118 -8.82 -3.05 -26.58
CA ARG A 118 -9.64 -1.83 -26.41
C ARG A 118 -11.01 -2.15 -25.82
N GLN A 119 -11.73 -3.09 -26.41
CA GLN A 119 -13.08 -3.45 -25.96
C GLN A 119 -13.07 -4.04 -24.55
N LEU A 120 -12.10 -4.88 -24.21
CA LEU A 120 -11.93 -5.38 -22.85
C LEU A 120 -11.64 -4.26 -21.85
N SER A 121 -10.85 -3.27 -22.23
CA SER A 121 -10.56 -2.13 -21.36
C SER A 121 -11.81 -1.27 -21.11
N GLU A 122 -12.60 -1.01 -22.16
CA GLU A 122 -13.86 -0.27 -22.06
C GLU A 122 -14.90 -1.04 -21.23
N TRP A 123 -15.08 -2.32 -21.53
CA TRP A 123 -15.96 -3.22 -20.78
C TRP A 123 -15.56 -3.32 -19.31
N SER A 124 -14.28 -3.55 -19.01
CA SER A 124 -13.81 -3.63 -17.63
C SER A 124 -14.10 -2.34 -16.87
N LYS A 125 -13.92 -1.18 -17.50
CA LYS A 125 -14.21 0.11 -16.86
C LYS A 125 -15.70 0.26 -16.52
N ASN A 126 -16.58 -0.23 -17.39
CA ASN A 126 -18.03 -0.07 -17.25
C ASN A 126 -18.68 -1.14 -16.35
N THR A 127 -18.18 -2.38 -16.38
CA THR A 127 -18.78 -3.52 -15.69
C THR A 127 -18.08 -3.84 -14.39
N VAL A 128 -16.74 -3.93 -14.40
CA VAL A 128 -15.96 -4.25 -13.19
C VAL A 128 -15.73 -3.00 -12.34
N GLY A 129 -15.50 -1.85 -13.00
CA GLY A 129 -15.30 -0.57 -12.34
C GLY A 129 -14.07 -0.54 -11.43
N ASN A 130 -14.11 0.30 -10.40
CA ASN A 130 -13.07 0.37 -9.38
C ASN A 130 -13.40 -0.59 -8.22
N ILE A 131 -12.59 -1.65 -8.10
CA ILE A 131 -12.73 -2.67 -7.05
C ILE A 131 -12.69 -2.05 -5.65
N PHE A 132 -11.83 -1.05 -5.42
CA PHE A 132 -11.65 -0.43 -4.09
C PHE A 132 -12.85 0.42 -3.70
N ASP A 133 -13.41 1.17 -4.64
CA ASP A 133 -14.64 1.96 -4.40
C ASP A 133 -15.80 1.00 -4.10
N ARG A 134 -15.89 -0.12 -4.84
CA ARG A 134 -16.92 -1.13 -4.61
C ARG A 134 -16.82 -1.81 -3.24
N ILE A 135 -15.61 -2.08 -2.76
CA ILE A 135 -15.39 -2.61 -1.41
C ILE A 135 -15.89 -1.62 -0.37
N LYS A 136 -15.56 -0.33 -0.53
CA LYS A 136 -15.99 0.73 0.39
C LYS A 136 -17.52 0.81 0.46
N GLU A 137 -18.19 0.86 -0.70
CA GLU A 137 -19.66 0.90 -0.78
C GLU A 137 -20.32 -0.32 -0.10
N LEU A 138 -19.79 -1.52 -0.34
CA LEU A 138 -20.33 -2.75 0.23
C LEU A 138 -20.09 -2.82 1.74
N LYS A 139 -18.94 -2.37 2.24
CA LYS A 139 -18.69 -2.23 3.69
C LYS A 139 -19.70 -1.29 4.34
N ASP A 140 -19.92 -0.12 3.75
CA ASP A 140 -20.88 0.86 4.28
C ASP A 140 -22.31 0.29 4.27
N THR A 141 -22.66 -0.51 3.26
CA THR A 141 -23.97 -1.18 3.16
C THR A 141 -24.12 -2.29 4.21
N VAL A 142 -23.11 -3.14 4.38
CA VAL A 142 -23.10 -4.18 5.41
C VAL A 142 -23.24 -3.55 6.79
N GLY A 143 -22.45 -2.52 7.11
CA GLY A 143 -22.53 -1.83 8.39
C GLY A 143 -23.93 -1.26 8.67
N LYS A 144 -24.56 -0.60 7.68
CA LYS A 144 -25.94 -0.11 7.82
C LYS A 144 -26.95 -1.24 8.06
N LEU A 145 -26.80 -2.38 7.38
CA LEU A 145 -27.70 -3.52 7.57
C LEU A 145 -27.52 -4.14 8.95
N GLU A 146 -26.29 -4.25 9.44
CA GLU A 146 -25.98 -4.71 10.79
C GLU A 146 -26.58 -3.77 11.85
N ASP A 147 -26.36 -2.46 11.71
CA ASP A 147 -26.94 -1.44 12.61
C ASP A 147 -28.47 -1.52 12.64
N ASN A 148 -29.11 -1.68 11.47
CA ASN A 148 -30.57 -1.82 11.39
C ASN A 148 -31.08 -3.09 12.07
N ILE A 149 -30.39 -4.23 11.95
CA ILE A 149 -30.77 -5.49 12.61
C ILE A 149 -30.64 -5.39 14.13
N ILE A 150 -29.63 -4.65 14.62
CA ILE A 150 -29.44 -4.40 16.06
C ILE A 150 -30.58 -3.55 16.62
N LEU A 151 -31.02 -2.53 15.87
CA LEU A 151 -32.05 -1.57 16.30
C LEU A 151 -33.48 -2.10 16.14
N ASP A 152 -33.73 -2.86 15.08
CA ASP A 152 -35.02 -3.44 14.75
C ASP A 152 -34.75 -4.87 14.30
N ASN A 153 -35.19 -5.85 15.10
CA ASN A 153 -34.92 -7.30 14.94
C ASN A 153 -35.67 -7.89 13.71
N SER A 154 -35.53 -7.21 12.59
CA SER A 154 -36.23 -7.37 11.34
C SER A 154 -35.62 -8.52 10.53
N GLU A 155 -36.46 -9.14 9.70
CA GLU A 155 -36.14 -10.28 8.82
C GLU A 155 -35.13 -9.97 7.69
N ASN A 156 -34.34 -8.90 7.80
CA ASN A 156 -33.37 -8.48 6.79
C ASN A 156 -32.10 -9.35 6.73
N MET A 157 -32.06 -10.47 7.46
CA MET A 157 -30.92 -11.40 7.48
C MET A 157 -30.56 -11.91 6.08
N ALA A 158 -31.55 -12.12 5.20
CA ALA A 158 -31.31 -12.52 3.81
C ALA A 158 -30.53 -11.45 3.02
N LEU A 159 -30.88 -10.17 3.20
CA LEU A 159 -30.20 -9.05 2.55
C LEU A 159 -28.78 -8.86 3.11
N LEU A 160 -28.60 -9.00 4.42
CA LEU A 160 -27.28 -8.96 5.05
C LEU A 160 -26.39 -10.09 4.52
N ASN A 161 -26.91 -11.33 4.48
CA ASN A 161 -26.18 -12.47 3.94
C ASN A 161 -25.81 -12.27 2.47
N GLN A 162 -26.71 -11.70 1.67
CA GLN A 162 -26.43 -11.36 0.27
C GLN A 162 -25.33 -10.30 0.15
N ALA A 163 -25.40 -9.22 0.92
CA ALA A 163 -24.39 -8.16 0.93
C ALA A 163 -23.02 -8.68 1.37
N ASN A 164 -22.98 -9.52 2.40
CA ASN A 164 -21.77 -10.21 2.86
C ASN A 164 -21.19 -11.14 1.78
N ALA A 165 -22.02 -11.94 1.12
CA ALA A 165 -21.57 -12.80 0.02
C ALA A 165 -20.99 -11.98 -1.15
N MET A 166 -21.60 -10.84 -1.48
CA MET A 166 -21.06 -9.91 -2.47
C MET A 166 -19.73 -9.31 -2.03
N LEU A 167 -19.61 -8.89 -0.77
CA LEU A 167 -18.38 -8.33 -0.21
C LEU A 167 -17.23 -9.35 -0.26
N ILE A 168 -17.47 -10.60 0.15
CA ILE A 168 -16.50 -11.70 0.04
C ILE A 168 -16.06 -11.90 -1.41
N ARG A 169 -17.01 -11.87 -2.36
CA ARG A 169 -16.69 -12.02 -3.79
C ARG A 169 -15.80 -10.89 -4.30
N VAL A 170 -16.04 -9.65 -3.88
CA VAL A 170 -15.20 -8.51 -4.29
C VAL A 170 -13.82 -8.57 -3.64
N TYR A 171 -13.70 -9.03 -2.39
CA TYR A 171 -12.39 -9.27 -1.78
C TYR A 171 -11.56 -10.30 -2.52
N LYS A 172 -12.17 -11.38 -3.01
CA LYS A 172 -11.44 -12.35 -3.87
C LYS A 172 -10.92 -11.70 -5.16
N LYS A 173 -11.66 -10.75 -5.74
CA LYS A 173 -11.20 -9.98 -6.91
C LYS A 173 -10.03 -9.06 -6.55
N GLU A 174 -10.08 -8.40 -5.39
CA GLU A 174 -8.97 -7.60 -4.88
C GLU A 174 -7.71 -8.46 -4.64
N GLU A 175 -7.86 -9.63 -4.04
CA GLU A 175 -6.77 -10.57 -3.83
C GLU A 175 -6.13 -11.00 -5.17
N SER A 176 -6.96 -11.41 -6.14
CA SER A 176 -6.50 -11.75 -7.49
C SER A 176 -5.76 -10.59 -8.17
N PHE A 177 -6.30 -9.37 -8.05
CA PHE A 177 -5.67 -8.16 -8.56
C PHE A 177 -4.27 -7.93 -7.95
N TRP A 178 -4.14 -8.04 -6.62
CA TRP A 178 -2.86 -7.84 -5.97
C TRP A 178 -1.87 -8.98 -6.20
N LYS A 179 -2.34 -10.22 -6.29
CA LYS A 179 -1.51 -11.38 -6.64
C LYS A 179 -0.89 -11.18 -8.02
N GLN A 180 -1.68 -10.76 -9.01
CA GLN A 180 -1.19 -10.48 -10.34
C GLN A 180 -0.21 -9.28 -10.36
N LYS A 181 -0.54 -8.21 -9.63
CA LYS A 181 0.26 -6.97 -9.62
C LYS A 181 1.59 -7.10 -8.88
N SER A 182 1.63 -7.88 -7.81
CA SER A 182 2.85 -8.17 -7.05
C SER A 182 3.78 -9.15 -7.77
N GLY A 183 3.27 -9.88 -8.79
CA GLY A 183 4.02 -10.94 -9.47
C GLY A 183 4.31 -12.14 -8.56
N VAL A 184 3.70 -12.20 -7.37
CA VAL A 184 3.90 -13.26 -6.40
C VAL A 184 3.03 -14.45 -6.78
N LYS A 185 3.67 -15.50 -7.29
CA LYS A 185 3.01 -16.73 -7.76
C LYS A 185 2.39 -17.55 -6.60
N TRP A 186 2.87 -17.33 -5.37
CA TRP A 186 2.49 -18.08 -4.17
C TRP A 186 2.23 -17.12 -3.01
N CYS A 187 0.97 -16.77 -2.78
CA CYS A 187 0.53 -16.40 -1.44
C CYS A 187 -0.06 -17.67 -0.83
N VAL A 188 0.54 -18.15 0.26
CA VAL A 188 -0.13 -19.09 1.15
C VAL A 188 -1.13 -18.27 1.95
N GLU A 189 -2.39 -18.70 1.99
CA GLU A 189 -3.47 -18.05 2.76
C GLU A 189 -2.99 -17.80 4.20
N GLY A 190 -2.72 -16.52 4.54
CA GLY A 190 -2.19 -16.12 5.85
C GLY A 190 -1.17 -14.98 5.84
N GLU A 191 -0.50 -14.72 4.71
CA GLU A 191 0.51 -13.65 4.61
C GLU A 191 0.03 -12.34 3.96
N VAL A 192 -1.29 -12.12 3.92
CA VAL A 192 -1.92 -10.96 3.26
C VAL A 192 -1.50 -9.61 3.91
N ASN A 193 -0.77 -9.65 5.03
CA ASN A 193 -0.24 -8.47 5.72
C ASN A 193 1.26 -8.57 6.10
N SER A 194 2.03 -9.46 5.45
CA SER A 194 3.45 -9.59 5.77
C SER A 194 4.26 -8.40 5.22
N LYS A 195 5.33 -8.00 5.94
CA LYS A 195 6.29 -6.97 5.46
C LYS A 195 6.80 -7.30 4.05
N TYR A 196 6.89 -8.58 3.71
CA TYR A 196 7.32 -9.08 2.40
C TYR A 196 6.35 -8.69 1.27
N PHE A 197 5.04 -8.84 1.49
CA PHE A 197 4.02 -8.45 0.51
C PHE A 197 4.04 -6.95 0.24
N HIS A 198 4.09 -6.13 1.28
CA HIS A 198 4.18 -4.67 1.17
C HIS A 198 5.51 -4.23 0.54
N SER A 199 6.64 -4.84 0.93
CA SER A 199 7.95 -4.56 0.34
C SER A 199 7.93 -4.71 -1.18
N ASN A 200 7.38 -5.82 -1.69
CA ASN A 200 7.29 -6.09 -3.13
C ASN A 200 6.23 -5.24 -3.86
N LEU A 201 5.17 -4.81 -3.18
CA LEU A 201 4.12 -3.94 -3.76
C LEU A 201 4.66 -2.55 -4.12
N PHE A 202 5.52 -2.00 -3.25
CA PHE A 202 6.07 -0.64 -3.37
C PHE A 202 7.43 -0.58 -4.07
N THR A 203 8.14 -1.70 -4.22
CA THR A 203 9.31 -1.78 -5.12
C THR A 203 8.86 -1.99 -6.56
N LYS A 204 8.42 -0.90 -7.19
CA LYS A 204 8.44 -0.86 -8.65
C LYS A 204 9.92 -0.90 -9.05
N LYS A 205 10.36 -1.96 -9.74
CA LYS A 205 11.65 -2.00 -10.46
C LYS A 205 11.62 -1.01 -11.63
N GLY A 206 11.47 0.28 -11.34
CA GLY A 206 12.06 1.31 -12.15
C GLY A 206 13.53 1.29 -11.78
N VAL A 207 14.38 0.89 -12.71
CA VAL A 207 15.82 0.97 -12.53
C VAL A 207 16.13 2.45 -12.32
N ILE A 208 16.29 2.86 -11.06
CA ILE A 208 17.14 4.00 -10.76
C ILE A 208 18.52 3.48 -11.12
N SER A 209 18.93 3.72 -12.36
CA SER A 209 20.22 3.27 -12.91
C SER A 209 21.39 3.95 -12.21
N ASP A 210 21.10 5.03 -11.49
CA ASP A 210 22.10 5.87 -10.86
C ASP A 210 21.87 5.93 -9.34
N MET A 211 22.54 5.03 -8.64
CA MET A 211 22.62 5.01 -7.17
C MET A 211 23.70 5.98 -6.66
N SER A 212 24.35 6.78 -7.51
CA SER A 212 25.38 7.74 -7.09
C SER A 212 24.88 8.78 -6.09
N ILE A 213 23.56 8.99 -6.02
CA ILE A 213 22.95 9.85 -4.99
C ILE A 213 23.20 9.32 -3.56
N LEU A 214 23.36 8.01 -3.39
CA LEU A 214 23.71 7.40 -2.10
C LEU A 214 25.18 7.61 -1.74
N ASP A 215 26.04 7.91 -2.72
CA ASP A 215 27.45 8.23 -2.49
C ASP A 215 27.64 9.65 -1.92
N CYS A 216 26.64 10.52 -2.10
CA CYS A 216 26.60 11.85 -1.49
C CYS A 216 26.19 11.83 -0.02
N ILE A 217 25.69 10.70 0.50
CA ILE A 217 25.34 10.57 1.92
C ILE A 217 26.63 10.18 2.67
N PRO A 218 27.20 11.05 3.52
CA PRO A 218 28.36 10.68 4.31
C PRO A 218 28.00 9.47 5.17
N LYS A 219 28.75 8.37 5.01
CA LYS A 219 28.65 7.20 5.87
C LYS A 219 29.16 7.56 7.26
N ILE A 220 28.25 8.05 8.10
CA ILE A 220 28.54 8.45 9.48
C ILE A 220 28.56 7.23 10.42
N ILE A 221 27.92 6.13 10.01
CA ILE A 221 27.94 4.85 10.73
C ILE A 221 29.04 3.99 10.12
N ASN A 222 30.06 3.68 10.91
CA ASN A 222 31.13 2.80 10.49
C ASN A 222 30.77 1.33 10.83
N ASP A 223 31.54 0.38 10.28
CA ASP A 223 31.27 -1.05 10.50
C ASP A 223 31.42 -1.44 11.98
N ALA A 224 32.25 -0.73 12.75
CA ALA A 224 32.40 -0.94 14.19
C ALA A 224 31.17 -0.46 14.99
N ASP A 225 30.50 0.61 14.56
CA ASP A 225 29.25 1.08 15.17
C ASP A 225 28.13 0.06 14.92
N ASN A 226 28.08 -0.52 13.71
CA ASN A 226 27.13 -1.60 13.39
C ASN A 226 27.43 -2.89 14.17
N GLU A 227 28.71 -3.22 14.32
CA GLU A 227 29.14 -4.37 15.14
C GLU A 227 28.76 -4.14 16.60
N MET A 228 28.98 -2.95 17.15
CA MET A 228 28.53 -2.57 18.50
C MET A 228 27.01 -2.70 18.67
N LEU A 229 26.20 -2.25 17.72
CA LEU A 229 24.73 -2.36 17.78
C LEU A 229 24.21 -3.81 17.68
N THR A 230 25.02 -4.73 17.17
CA THR A 230 24.67 -6.16 17.05
C THR A 230 25.31 -7.02 18.15
N THR A 231 26.28 -6.49 18.90
CA THR A 231 26.82 -7.17 20.07
C THR A 231 25.77 -7.32 21.16
N ILE A 232 25.76 -8.50 21.79
CA ILE A 232 24.87 -8.79 22.91
C ILE A 232 25.38 -7.97 24.11
N PRO A 233 24.54 -7.12 24.72
CA PRO A 233 24.97 -6.28 25.83
C PRO A 233 25.40 -7.13 27.02
N THR A 234 26.40 -6.64 27.75
CA THR A 234 26.95 -7.32 28.92
C THR A 234 26.00 -7.26 30.12
N MET A 235 26.17 -8.16 31.10
CA MET A 235 25.32 -8.18 32.29
C MET A 235 25.47 -6.92 33.16
N GLU A 236 26.63 -6.27 33.12
CA GLU A 236 26.88 -4.98 33.76
C GLU A 236 26.13 -3.85 33.06
N GLU A 237 26.15 -3.77 31.72
CA GLU A 237 25.37 -2.77 30.97
C GLU A 237 23.86 -2.95 31.17
N LEU A 238 23.37 -4.20 31.17
CA LEU A 238 21.98 -4.50 31.47
C LEU A 238 21.61 -4.06 32.90
N ARG A 239 22.50 -4.25 33.87
CA ARG A 239 22.29 -3.79 35.25
C ARG A 239 22.24 -2.28 35.33
N GLU A 240 23.19 -1.57 34.74
CA GLU A 240 23.22 -0.10 34.77
C GLU A 240 21.97 0.49 34.13
N VAL A 241 21.52 -0.05 33.00
CA VAL A 241 20.27 0.38 32.35
C VAL A 241 19.06 0.10 33.26
N VAL A 242 18.96 -1.11 33.82
CA VAL A 242 17.84 -1.49 34.71
C VAL A 242 17.80 -0.63 35.98
N PHE A 243 18.94 -0.23 36.53
CA PHE A 243 19.01 0.63 37.71
C PHE A 243 18.89 2.13 37.39
N ALA A 244 19.25 2.56 36.17
CA ALA A 244 19.02 3.92 35.68
C ALA A 244 17.57 4.14 35.19
N MET A 245 16.83 3.06 34.93
CA MET A 245 15.41 3.13 34.59
C MET A 245 14.58 3.54 35.81
N SER A 246 13.94 4.71 35.72
CA SER A 246 12.97 5.15 36.73
C SER A 246 11.82 4.13 36.86
N SER A 247 11.21 4.05 38.05
CA SER A 247 10.07 3.16 38.35
C SER A 247 8.81 3.41 37.48
N GLN A 248 8.84 4.37 36.55
CA GLN A 248 7.77 4.65 35.59
C GLN A 248 8.08 4.19 34.16
N SER A 249 9.25 3.60 33.88
CA SER A 249 9.73 3.38 32.50
C SER A 249 9.54 1.96 31.95
N ALA A 250 8.99 1.01 32.71
CA ALA A 250 8.61 -0.30 32.16
C ALA A 250 7.46 -0.94 32.94
N VAL A 251 6.31 -1.13 32.29
CA VAL A 251 5.31 -2.12 32.69
C VAL A 251 5.14 -3.09 31.54
N ILE A 252 5.93 -4.16 31.58
CA ILE A 252 5.67 -5.37 30.80
C ILE A 252 4.52 -6.08 31.52
N ARG A 253 3.29 -6.00 31.00
CA ARG A 253 2.19 -6.87 31.44
C ARG A 253 2.21 -8.14 30.61
N PHE A 254 2.75 -9.21 31.20
CA PHE A 254 2.36 -10.56 30.82
C PHE A 254 0.91 -10.77 31.25
N GLN A 255 0.00 -10.91 30.29
CA GLN A 255 -1.33 -11.45 30.55
C GLN A 255 -1.18 -12.96 30.84
N LYS A 256 -1.49 -13.36 32.07
CA LYS A 256 -1.93 -14.74 32.37
C LYS A 256 -3.45 -14.69 32.51
N HIS A 257 -4.08 -15.68 31.86
CA HIS A 257 -5.51 -16.00 31.70
C HIS A 257 -6.50 -15.30 32.62
#